data_AF-U2FRY6-F1
#
_entry.id   AF-U2FRY6-F1
#
_cell.length_a   1.000
_cell.length_b   1.000
_cell.length_c   1.000
_cell.angle_alpha   90.00
_cell.angle_beta   90.00
_cell.angle_gamma   90.00
#
_symmetry.space_group_name_H-M   'P 1'
#
loop_
_entity.id
_entity.type
_entity.pdbx_description
1 polymer ?
#
loop_
_entity_poly.entity_id
_entity_poly.type
_entity_poly.pdbx_seq_one_letter_code
_entity_poly.pdbx_strand_id
1 'polypeptide(L)'
;QVLDTTCGLGRDSATLAALDCTVTSLERHDVLFALLDDARARAQTAPPVWLAAWRDLIHADACDWLAQAPDRVFDIIYIDPMFDAPRRKARPQKALAWMHELVGTDTDVASLLERARERAARQVVVKQHARATSIARPDRQVEGKAIRFDIYLS
;
A
#
# COMPACT_ATOMS: atom_id res chain seq x y z
N GLN A 1 -8.63 11.79 -2.17
CA GLN A 1 -7.58 11.15 -2.99
C GLN A 1 -6.67 10.34 -2.09
N VAL A 2 -6.31 9.13 -2.49
CA VAL A 2 -5.49 8.19 -1.71
C VAL A 2 -4.22 7.86 -2.48
N LEU A 3 -3.08 7.90 -1.81
CA LEU A 3 -1.81 7.37 -2.31
C LEU A 3 -1.52 6.03 -1.63
N ASP A 4 -1.48 4.94 -2.40
CA ASP A 4 -0.99 3.64 -1.93
C ASP A 4 0.51 3.56 -2.18
N THR A 5 1.33 3.59 -1.12
CA THR A 5 2.80 3.61 -1.25
C THR A 5 3.42 2.21 -1.36
N THR A 6 2.61 1.16 -1.30
CA THR A 6 3.04 -0.25 -1.26
C THR A 6 2.09 -1.11 -2.10
N CYS A 7 1.94 -0.76 -3.37
CA CYS A 7 0.89 -1.31 -4.23
C CYS A 7 0.89 -2.86 -4.28
N GLY A 8 2.07 -3.48 -4.38
CA GLY A 8 2.24 -4.93 -4.36
C GLY A 8 1.51 -5.61 -5.52
N LEU A 9 0.44 -6.36 -5.21
CA LEU A 9 -0.43 -6.97 -6.23
C LEU A 9 -1.67 -6.13 -6.56
N GLY A 10 -1.77 -4.91 -6.04
CA GLY A 10 -2.84 -3.98 -6.39
C GLY A 10 -4.19 -4.27 -5.77
N ARG A 11 -4.28 -5.24 -4.85
CA ARG A 11 -5.55 -5.67 -4.25
C ARG A 11 -6.19 -4.57 -3.41
N ASP A 12 -5.39 -3.91 -2.59
CA ASP A 12 -5.89 -2.84 -1.71
C ASP A 12 -6.17 -1.59 -2.53
N SER A 13 -5.29 -1.21 -3.45
CA SER A 13 -5.54 -0.17 -4.47
C SER A 13 -6.85 -0.37 -5.22
N ALA A 14 -7.11 -1.57 -5.77
CA ALA A 14 -8.37 -1.88 -6.45
C ALA A 14 -9.58 -1.85 -5.51
N THR A 15 -9.41 -2.31 -4.26
CA THR A 15 -10.49 -2.28 -3.25
C THR A 15 -10.85 -0.84 -2.88
N LEU A 16 -9.87 0.01 -2.64
CA LEU A 16 -10.05 1.43 -2.37
C LEU A 16 -10.73 2.12 -3.57
N ALA A 17 -10.28 1.83 -4.78
CA ALA A 17 -10.90 2.33 -6.00
C ALA A 17 -12.35 1.87 -6.18
N ALA A 18 -12.67 0.62 -5.79
CA ALA A 18 -14.03 0.10 -5.80
C ALA A 18 -14.94 0.70 -4.72
N LEU A 19 -14.37 1.37 -3.73
CA LEU A 19 -15.06 2.17 -2.72
C LEU A 19 -15.07 3.67 -3.09
N ASP A 20 -14.95 3.98 -4.39
CA ASP A 20 -14.96 5.32 -4.98
C ASP A 20 -13.83 6.25 -4.50
N CYS A 21 -12.74 5.68 -3.94
CA CYS A 21 -11.55 6.46 -3.69
C CYS A 21 -10.80 6.70 -5.00
N THR A 22 -10.40 7.95 -5.26
CA THR A 22 -9.41 8.23 -6.32
C THR A 22 -8.03 7.78 -5.83
N VAL A 23 -7.46 6.74 -6.44
CA VAL A 23 -6.21 6.10 -6.02
C VAL A 23 -5.07 6.35 -7.00
N THR A 24 -3.92 6.73 -6.48
CA THR A 24 -2.61 6.65 -7.14
C THR A 24 -1.77 5.65 -6.37
N SER A 25 -1.03 4.79 -7.06
CA SER A 25 -0.25 3.72 -6.42
C SER A 25 1.22 3.76 -6.84
N LEU A 26 2.11 3.49 -5.89
CA LEU A 26 3.54 3.36 -6.09
C LEU A 26 3.95 1.90 -5.94
N GLU A 27 4.79 1.42 -6.86
CA GLU A 27 5.46 0.13 -6.75
C GLU A 27 6.92 0.32 -7.12
N ARG A 28 7.83 -0.20 -6.29
CA ARG A 28 9.28 -0.06 -6.49
C ARG A 28 9.90 -1.25 -7.21
N HIS A 29 9.29 -2.43 -7.06
CA HIS A 29 9.86 -3.67 -7.56
C HIS A 29 9.51 -3.87 -9.04
N ASP A 30 10.53 -3.89 -9.90
CA ASP A 30 10.40 -3.95 -11.37
C ASP A 30 9.42 -5.02 -11.86
N VAL A 31 9.55 -6.25 -11.33
CA VAL A 31 8.70 -7.37 -11.73
C VAL A 31 7.24 -7.16 -11.29
N LEU A 32 7.00 -6.65 -10.08
CA LEU A 32 5.65 -6.41 -9.60
C LEU A 32 4.98 -5.28 -10.36
N PHE A 33 5.73 -4.21 -10.63
CA PHE A 33 5.27 -3.12 -11.47
C PHE A 33 4.88 -3.61 -12.86
N ALA A 34 5.75 -4.38 -13.52
CA ALA A 34 5.47 -4.93 -14.85
C ALA A 34 4.23 -5.85 -14.88
N LEU A 35 4.06 -6.69 -13.84
CA LEU A 35 2.87 -7.54 -13.71
C LEU A 35 1.59 -6.74 -13.49
N LEU A 36 1.65 -5.69 -12.68
CA LEU A 36 0.54 -4.78 -12.43
C LEU A 36 0.16 -3.98 -13.68
N ASP A 37 1.15 -3.46 -14.40
CA ASP A 37 0.94 -2.69 -15.61
C ASP A 37 0.27 -3.54 -16.70
N ASP A 38 0.76 -4.77 -16.92
CA ASP A 38 0.11 -5.74 -17.81
C ASP A 38 -1.33 -6.07 -17.37
N ALA A 39 -1.55 -6.31 -16.07
CA ALA A 39 -2.88 -6.60 -15.55
C ALA A 39 -3.86 -5.42 -15.75
N ARG A 40 -3.38 -4.20 -15.54
CA ARG A 40 -4.13 -2.96 -15.73
C ARG A 40 -4.44 -2.73 -17.21
N ALA A 41 -3.49 -2.96 -18.11
CA ALA A 41 -3.70 -2.89 -19.55
C ALA A 41 -4.76 -3.91 -20.03
N ARG A 42 -4.68 -5.16 -19.55
CA ARG A 42 -5.72 -6.17 -19.86
C ARG A 42 -7.09 -5.77 -19.32
N ALA A 43 -7.16 -5.20 -18.12
CA ALA A 43 -8.43 -4.75 -17.54
C ALA A 43 -9.11 -3.65 -18.37
N GLN A 44 -8.37 -2.83 -19.13
CA GLN A 44 -8.95 -1.81 -20.00
C GLN A 44 -9.78 -2.37 -21.17
N THR A 45 -9.59 -3.64 -21.54
CA THR A 45 -10.38 -4.28 -22.62
C THR A 45 -11.83 -4.54 -22.22
N ALA A 46 -12.07 -4.75 -20.92
CA ALA A 46 -13.39 -4.86 -20.31
C ALA A 46 -13.33 -4.20 -18.93
N PRO A 47 -13.33 -2.85 -18.88
CA PRO A 47 -13.03 -2.09 -17.66
C PRO A 47 -13.99 -2.45 -16.53
N PRO A 48 -13.50 -2.98 -15.40
CA PRO A 48 -14.32 -3.04 -14.22
C PRO A 48 -14.61 -1.59 -13.76
N VAL A 49 -15.78 -1.38 -13.15
CA VAL A 49 -16.26 -0.04 -12.75
C VAL A 49 -15.22 0.73 -11.92
N TRP A 50 -14.49 0.02 -11.05
CA TRP A 50 -13.49 0.60 -10.16
C TRP A 50 -12.21 1.08 -10.88
N LEU A 51 -11.93 0.62 -12.10
CA LEU A 51 -10.66 0.91 -12.77
C LEU A 51 -10.47 2.40 -13.03
N ALA A 52 -11.55 3.13 -13.31
CA ALA A 52 -11.50 4.57 -13.54
C ALA A 52 -11.09 5.37 -12.29
N ALA A 53 -11.37 4.85 -11.09
CA ALA A 53 -11.00 5.48 -9.83
C ALA A 53 -9.53 5.22 -9.45
N TRP A 54 -8.94 4.12 -9.93
CA TRP A 54 -7.50 3.89 -9.83
C TRP A 54 -6.77 4.61 -10.96
N ARG A 55 -6.40 5.88 -10.75
CA ARG A 55 -5.92 6.77 -11.82
C ARG A 55 -4.52 6.48 -12.30
N ASP A 56 -3.58 6.25 -11.39
CA ASP A 56 -2.16 6.17 -11.73
C ASP A 56 -1.50 4.98 -11.05
N LEU A 57 -0.56 4.38 -11.76
CA LEU A 57 0.40 3.40 -11.26
C LEU A 57 1.79 3.92 -11.64
N ILE A 58 2.63 4.18 -10.63
CA ILE A 58 3.93 4.83 -10.80
C ILE A 58 5.03 3.87 -10.35
N HIS A 59 6.01 3.64 -11.22
CA HIS A 59 7.20 2.86 -10.89
C HIS A 59 8.17 3.74 -10.12
N ALA A 60 8.15 3.66 -8.80
CA ALA A 60 8.99 4.47 -7.94
C ALA A 60 9.11 3.87 -6.54
N ASP A 61 10.26 4.12 -5.90
CA ASP A 61 10.36 3.97 -4.45
C ASP A 61 9.54 5.05 -3.76
N ALA A 62 8.73 4.66 -2.78
CA ALA A 62 7.82 5.57 -2.11
C ALA A 62 8.52 6.65 -1.28
N CYS A 63 9.66 6.33 -0.64
CA CYS A 63 10.42 7.31 0.11
C CYS A 63 11.01 8.37 -0.83
N ASP A 64 11.60 7.94 -1.94
CA ASP A 64 12.20 8.84 -2.94
C ASP A 64 11.14 9.68 -3.65
N TRP A 65 9.99 9.09 -3.94
CA TRP A 65 8.86 9.79 -4.56
C TRP A 65 8.29 10.85 -3.61
N LEU A 66 8.03 10.51 -2.35
CA LEU A 66 7.51 11.45 -1.35
C LEU A 66 8.48 12.61 -1.04
N ALA A 67 9.78 12.39 -1.20
CA ALA A 67 10.78 13.46 -1.04
C ALA A 67 10.60 14.58 -2.08
N GLN A 68 10.14 14.24 -3.28
CA GLN A 68 9.96 15.15 -4.41
C GLN A 68 8.50 15.56 -4.63
N ALA A 69 7.55 14.86 -4.00
CA ALA A 69 6.14 15.10 -4.14
C ALA A 69 5.75 16.51 -3.64
N PRO A 70 4.78 17.18 -4.29
CA PRO A 70 4.24 18.42 -3.76
C PRO A 70 3.56 18.18 -2.40
N ASP A 71 3.57 19.19 -1.55
CA ASP A 71 2.98 19.08 -0.22
C ASP A 71 1.46 18.87 -0.28
N ARG A 72 0.95 17.91 0.51
CA ARG A 72 -0.47 17.75 0.85
C ARG A 72 -1.40 17.54 -0.35
N VAL A 73 -0.92 16.85 -1.39
CA VAL A 73 -1.72 16.49 -2.58
C VAL A 73 -2.76 15.41 -2.27
N PHE A 74 -2.42 14.45 -1.41
CA PHE A 74 -3.29 13.33 -1.08
C PHE A 74 -3.92 13.49 0.30
N ASP A 75 -5.23 13.26 0.40
CA ASP A 75 -5.93 13.26 1.69
C ASP A 75 -5.40 12.18 2.62
N ILE A 76 -5.16 11.00 2.05
CA ILE A 76 -4.74 9.80 2.78
C ILE A 76 -3.52 9.21 2.08
N ILE A 77 -2.49 8.90 2.85
CA ILE A 77 -1.41 8.02 2.40
C ILE A 77 -1.58 6.66 3.09
N TYR A 78 -1.59 5.60 2.30
CA TYR A 78 -1.82 4.23 2.73
C TYR A 78 -0.53 3.41 2.60
N ILE A 79 -0.19 2.69 3.67
CA ILE A 79 1.01 1.85 3.77
C ILE A 79 0.58 0.44 4.21
N ASP A 80 0.84 -0.57 3.41
CA ASP A 80 0.73 -2.00 3.72
C ASP A 80 2.13 -2.62 3.58
N PRO A 81 3.01 -2.46 4.59
CA PRO A 81 4.32 -3.04 4.52
C PRO A 81 4.15 -4.57 4.46
N MET A 82 4.95 -5.24 3.63
CA MET A 82 4.86 -6.68 3.57
C MET A 82 5.32 -7.28 4.91
N PHE A 83 4.35 -7.72 5.72
CA PHE A 83 4.64 -8.28 7.03
C PHE A 83 5.45 -9.57 6.93
N ASP A 84 6.52 -9.67 7.72
CA ASP A 84 6.98 -10.97 8.20
C ASP A 84 5.86 -11.60 9.03
N ALA A 85 5.02 -12.40 8.37
CA ALA A 85 4.07 -13.22 9.09
C ALA A 85 4.87 -14.28 9.87
N PRO A 86 4.65 -14.46 11.18
CA PRO A 86 5.25 -15.59 11.89
C PRO A 86 4.87 -16.88 11.17
N ARG A 87 5.87 -17.73 10.90
CA ARG A 87 5.75 -18.98 10.12
C ARG A 87 4.47 -19.73 10.49
N ARG A 88 3.46 -19.68 9.60
CA ARG A 88 2.27 -20.52 9.71
C ARG A 88 2.65 -21.96 9.34
N LYS A 89 2.08 -22.95 10.04
CA LYS A 89 2.17 -24.39 9.68
C LYS A 89 1.46 -24.71 8.35
N ALA A 90 0.55 -23.84 7.91
CA ALA A 90 -0.13 -23.95 6.62
C ALA A 90 0.66 -23.23 5.53
N ARG A 91 0.86 -23.88 4.37
CA ARG A 91 1.51 -23.26 3.20
C ARG A 91 0.71 -22.00 2.81
N PRO A 92 1.36 -20.84 2.65
CA PRO A 92 0.71 -19.68 2.06
C PRO A 92 0.12 -20.05 0.69
N GLN A 93 -0.92 -19.35 0.28
CA GLN A 93 -1.35 -19.40 -1.12
C GLN A 93 -0.14 -19.06 -2.00
N LYS A 94 0.09 -19.81 -3.08
CA LYS A 94 1.36 -19.77 -3.84
C LYS A 94 1.83 -18.35 -4.18
N ALA A 95 0.92 -17.45 -4.56
CA ALA A 95 1.23 -16.06 -4.87
C ALA A 95 1.89 -15.30 -3.69
N LEU A 96 1.40 -15.48 -2.46
CA LEU A 96 1.97 -14.84 -1.26
C LEU A 96 3.35 -15.41 -0.90
N ALA A 97 3.55 -16.72 -1.10
CA ALA A 97 4.86 -17.33 -0.87
C ALA A 97 5.93 -16.79 -1.83
N TRP A 98 5.57 -16.61 -3.10
CA TRP A 98 6.47 -16.04 -4.12
C TRP A 98 6.79 -14.57 -3.85
N MET A 99 5.82 -13.77 -3.40
CA MET A 99 6.08 -12.37 -3.04
C MET A 99 7.11 -12.23 -1.92
N HIS A 100 6.97 -13.02 -0.85
CA HIS A 100 7.92 -12.98 0.27
C HIS A 100 9.34 -13.35 -0.15
N GLU A 101 9.49 -14.31 -1.07
CA GLU A 101 10.80 -14.72 -1.59
C GLU A 101 11.41 -13.68 -2.54
N LEU A 102 10.57 -12.96 -3.29
CA LEU A 102 11.00 -12.00 -4.30
C LEU A 102 11.42 -10.64 -3.71
N VAL A 103 10.66 -10.12 -2.75
CA VAL A 103 10.77 -8.72 -2.32
C VAL A 103 11.46 -8.55 -0.96
N GLY A 104 11.56 -9.62 -0.16
CA GLY A 104 12.21 -9.57 1.17
C GLY A 104 11.41 -8.77 2.20
N THR A 105 12.06 -8.28 3.26
CA THR A 105 11.43 -7.48 4.31
C THR A 105 11.65 -5.99 4.10
N ASP A 106 10.59 -5.19 4.24
CA ASP A 106 10.68 -3.74 4.19
C ASP A 106 11.37 -3.22 5.46
N THR A 107 12.64 -2.86 5.37
CA THR A 107 13.42 -2.32 6.51
C THR A 107 13.23 -0.82 6.72
N ASP A 108 12.60 -0.14 5.78
CA ASP A 108 12.49 1.31 5.64
C ASP A 108 11.10 1.88 6.02
N VAL A 109 10.20 1.02 6.52
CA VAL A 109 8.79 1.39 6.81
C VAL A 109 8.69 2.54 7.82
N ALA A 110 9.59 2.61 8.80
CA ALA A 110 9.61 3.72 9.76
C ALA A 110 9.87 5.07 9.06
N SER A 111 10.86 5.12 8.18
CA SER A 111 11.18 6.32 7.40
C SER A 111 10.07 6.67 6.41
N LEU A 112 9.43 5.66 5.81
CA LEU A 112 8.26 5.85 4.96
C LEU A 112 7.10 6.48 5.74
N LEU A 113 6.82 6.00 6.95
CA LEU A 113 5.77 6.55 7.81
C LEU A 113 6.06 8.02 8.16
N GLU A 114 7.29 8.36 8.53
CA GLU A 114 7.67 9.74 8.82
C GLU A 114 7.41 10.68 7.63
N ARG A 115 7.91 10.32 6.44
CA ARG A 115 7.70 11.09 5.20
C ARG A 115 6.22 11.17 4.83
N ALA A 116 5.48 10.08 4.97
CA ALA A 116 4.05 10.05 4.68
C ALA A 116 3.28 11.03 5.58
N ARG A 117 3.65 11.14 6.86
CA ARG A 117 2.97 12.07 7.78
C ARG A 117 3.17 13.53 7.39
N GLU A 118 4.36 13.88 6.89
CA GLU A 118 4.66 15.22 6.39
C GLU A 118 3.89 15.56 5.10
N ARG A 119 3.56 14.56 4.29
CA ARG A 119 2.99 14.73 2.94
C ARG A 119 1.47 14.53 2.87
N ALA A 120 0.87 13.75 3.76
CA ALA A 120 -0.57 13.56 3.77
C ALA A 120 -1.30 14.83 4.22
N ALA A 121 -2.44 15.15 3.60
CA ALA A 121 -3.23 16.32 3.95
C ALA A 121 -4.11 16.10 5.19
N ARG A 122 -4.44 14.84 5.52
CA ARG A 122 -5.30 14.50 6.66
C ARG A 122 -4.71 13.42 7.55
N GLN A 123 -4.34 12.28 6.97
CA GLN A 123 -3.88 11.15 7.77
C GLN A 123 -3.07 10.14 6.95
N VAL A 124 -2.22 9.40 7.65
CA VAL A 124 -1.56 8.18 7.15
C VAL A 124 -2.22 6.98 7.78
N VAL A 125 -2.48 5.95 6.97
CA VAL A 125 -3.07 4.68 7.42
C VAL A 125 -2.07 3.57 7.16
N VAL A 126 -1.70 2.83 8.21
CA VAL A 126 -0.84 1.67 8.11
C VAL A 126 -1.63 0.41 8.41
N LYS A 127 -1.80 -0.47 7.41
CA LYS A 127 -2.37 -1.79 7.61
C LYS A 127 -1.35 -2.68 8.29
N GLN A 128 -1.71 -3.41 9.35
CA GLN A 128 -0.83 -4.33 10.07
C GLN A 128 -1.52 -5.61 10.52
N HIS A 129 -0.75 -6.66 10.83
CA HIS A 129 -1.29 -7.80 11.57
C HIS A 129 -1.78 -7.34 12.95
N ALA A 130 -2.95 -7.83 13.40
CA ALA A 130 -3.60 -7.34 14.62
C ALA A 130 -2.71 -7.41 15.88
N ARG A 131 -1.77 -8.35 15.92
CA ARG A 131 -0.82 -8.57 17.04
C ARG A 131 0.59 -8.03 16.81
N ALA A 132 0.85 -7.34 15.69
CA ALA A 132 2.16 -6.78 15.43
C ALA A 132 2.44 -5.61 16.39
N THR A 133 3.71 -5.32 16.65
CA THR A 133 4.11 -4.08 17.31
C THR A 133 3.93 -2.92 16.33
N SER A 134 3.26 -1.85 16.75
CA SER A 134 3.13 -0.65 15.89
C SER A 134 4.49 -0.04 15.61
N ILE A 135 4.69 0.42 14.37
CA ILE A 135 5.92 1.10 13.93
C ILE A 135 6.18 2.37 14.76
N ALA A 136 5.12 3.13 15.01
CA ALA A 136 5.08 4.28 15.92
C ALA A 136 3.73 4.32 16.64
N ARG A 137 3.62 5.07 17.73
CA ARG A 137 2.35 5.22 18.47
C ARG A 137 1.27 5.84 17.56
N PRO A 138 0.17 5.12 17.26
CA PRO A 138 -0.90 5.65 16.44
C PRO A 138 -1.81 6.59 17.25
N ASP A 139 -2.47 7.53 16.57
CA ASP A 139 -3.49 8.39 17.16
C ASP A 139 -4.80 7.63 17.33
N ARG A 140 -5.12 6.73 16.39
CA ARG A 140 -6.31 5.88 16.41
C ARG A 140 -5.98 4.52 15.81
N GLN A 141 -6.74 3.49 16.20
CA GLN A 141 -6.64 2.15 15.64
C GLN A 141 -8.02 1.63 15.26
N VAL A 142 -8.09 0.93 14.13
CA VAL A 142 -9.27 0.16 13.72
C VAL A 142 -8.88 -1.32 13.76
N GLU A 143 -9.40 -2.04 14.75
CA GLU A 143 -9.03 -3.43 15.00
C GLU A 143 -9.95 -4.41 14.26
N GLY A 144 -9.35 -5.41 13.63
CA GLY A 144 -10.02 -6.60 13.11
C GLY A 144 -9.39 -7.87 13.69
N LYS A 145 -9.96 -9.03 13.34
CA LYS A 145 -9.54 -10.33 13.91
C LYS A 145 -8.10 -10.72 13.55
N ALA A 146 -7.66 -10.40 12.33
CA ALA A 146 -6.33 -10.76 11.82
C ALA A 146 -5.50 -9.54 11.40
N ILE A 147 -6.18 -8.47 11.01
CA ILE A 147 -5.59 -7.23 10.50
C ILE A 147 -6.12 -6.09 11.35
N ARG A 148 -5.28 -5.09 11.62
CA ARG A 148 -5.69 -3.78 12.15
C ARG A 148 -5.17 -2.68 11.23
N PHE A 149 -5.73 -1.49 11.38
CA PHE A 149 -5.24 -0.29 10.72
C PHE A 149 -4.83 0.74 11.78
N ASP A 150 -3.55 1.08 11.80
CA ASP A 150 -2.98 2.14 12.63
C ASP A 150 -3.15 3.46 11.87
N ILE A 151 -3.76 4.47 12.50
CA ILE A 151 -4.06 5.77 11.89
C ILE A 151 -3.21 6.85 12.57
N TYR A 152 -2.51 7.64 11.77
CA TYR A 152 -1.65 8.74 12.18
C TYR A 152 -2.17 10.04 11.57
N LEU A 153 -2.43 11.05 12.37
CA LEU A 153 -2.86 12.37 11.91
C LEU A 153 -1.65 13.19 11.43
N SER A 154 -1.90 14.02 10.42
CA SER A 154 -0.93 14.93 9.78
C SER A 154 -1.08 16.38 10.26
#